data_AF-A0A536XY03-F1
#
_entry.id   AF-A0A536XY03-F1
#
_cell.length_a   1.000
_cell.length_b   1.000
_cell.length_c   1.000
_cell.angle_alpha   90.00
_cell.angle_beta   90.00
_cell.angle_gamma   90.00
#
_symmetry.space_group_name_H-M   'P 1'
#
loop_
_entity.id
_entity.type
_entity.pdbx_description
1 polymer ?
#
loop_
_entity_poly.entity_id
_entity_poly.type
_entity_poly.pdbx_seq_one_letter_code
_entity_poly.pdbx_strand_id
1 'polypeptide(L)'
;MTPLEVAHRALRAMLARAERSGLLRAPAVPAPDLAVTAKPWVHRDPGVNPERYLAAADEIARGRLDLFALRELEVGVPPRWNRDPKTGIEAPLVYGKLLDYRDPNLVGDIKYLWEPNRHLQLVSLAQAYALSGKRRYYDALVEQLESWFIACPYAMGPNWASALEAGIRLVNWALAWQLVQPIDDADFKSRWLRSVYEHAHFIRHWFSAHSSANNHLLGEATGLFVAALTWPHWPELAEWGRHAKAILEREALAQNAPDGVNREQAVWSRSRLRTSSASRR
;
A
#
# COMPACT_ATOMS: atom_id res chain seq x y z
N MET A 1 -12.62 10.58 -25.01
CA MET A 1 -11.65 11.33 -24.18
C MET A 1 -12.07 12.79 -24.23
N THR A 2 -12.35 13.42 -23.09
CA THR A 2 -12.87 14.80 -23.08
C THR A 2 -11.71 15.81 -23.19
N PRO A 3 -11.95 17.06 -23.66
CA PRO A 3 -10.90 18.09 -23.70
C PRO A 3 -10.27 18.37 -22.33
N LEU A 4 -11.07 18.28 -21.25
CA LEU A 4 -10.61 18.41 -19.87
C LEU A 4 -9.64 17.28 -19.48
N GLU A 5 -9.94 16.05 -19.89
CA GLU A 5 -9.08 14.90 -19.64
C GLU A 5 -7.73 15.02 -20.36
N VAL A 6 -7.73 15.55 -21.60
CA VAL A 6 -6.49 15.80 -22.36
C VAL A 6 -5.65 16.89 -21.70
N ALA A 7 -6.26 18.01 -21.29
CA ALA A 7 -5.57 19.09 -20.59
C ALA A 7 -4.99 18.63 -19.24
N HIS A 8 -5.76 17.84 -18.48
CA HIS A 8 -5.30 17.23 -17.23
C HIS A 8 -4.09 16.32 -17.46
N ARG A 9 -4.13 15.44 -18.47
CA ARG A 9 -3.00 14.55 -18.80
C ARG A 9 -1.76 15.34 -19.23
N ALA A 10 -1.92 16.41 -20.03
CA ALA A 10 -0.81 17.27 -20.44
C ALA A 10 -0.15 17.97 -19.24
N LEU A 11 -0.95 18.56 -18.35
CA LEU A 11 -0.45 19.20 -17.12
C LEU A 11 0.30 18.18 -16.23
N ARG A 12 -0.25 16.96 -16.10
CA ARG A 12 0.38 15.89 -15.31
C ARG A 12 1.70 15.44 -15.89
N ALA A 13 1.81 15.33 -17.20
CA ALA A 13 3.05 15.02 -17.88
C ALA A 13 4.11 16.13 -17.68
N MET A 14 3.69 17.41 -17.74
CA MET A 14 4.57 18.54 -17.47
C MET A 14 5.09 18.55 -16.02
N LEU A 15 4.19 18.37 -15.04
CA LEU A 15 4.56 18.28 -13.61
C LEU A 15 5.52 17.12 -13.35
N ALA A 16 5.22 15.93 -13.88
CA ALA A 16 6.09 14.76 -13.80
C ALA A 16 7.49 15.04 -14.37
N ARG A 17 7.57 15.77 -15.48
CA ARG A 17 8.86 16.13 -16.10
C ARG A 17 9.63 17.17 -15.29
N ALA A 18 8.95 18.12 -14.67
CA ALA A 18 9.55 19.12 -13.78
C ALA A 18 10.06 18.51 -12.46
N GLU A 19 9.32 17.55 -11.89
CA GLU A 19 9.78 16.75 -10.73
C GLU A 19 11.00 15.91 -11.09
N ARG A 20 10.98 15.23 -12.24
CA ARG A 20 12.13 14.45 -12.72
C ARG A 20 13.39 15.29 -12.89
N SER A 21 13.28 16.52 -13.40
CA SER A 21 14.45 17.38 -13.64
C SER A 21 15.00 18.03 -12.37
N GLY A 22 14.42 17.74 -11.19
CA GLY A 22 14.81 18.35 -9.92
C GLY A 22 14.46 19.83 -9.81
N LEU A 23 13.66 20.36 -10.75
CA LEU A 23 13.14 21.73 -10.70
C LEU A 23 12.09 21.85 -9.57
N LEU A 24 11.40 20.75 -9.28
CA LEU A 24 10.63 20.55 -8.06
C LEU A 24 11.44 19.61 -7.16
N ARG A 25 11.93 20.11 -6.02
CA ARG A 25 12.68 19.30 -5.06
C ARG A 25 11.78 18.21 -4.48
N ALA A 26 12.36 17.04 -4.18
CA ALA A 26 11.70 16.06 -3.32
C ALA A 26 11.24 16.74 -2.02
N PRO A 27 10.06 16.39 -1.47
CA PRO A 27 9.54 17.07 -0.30
C PRO A 27 10.54 16.93 0.86
N ALA A 28 10.86 18.04 1.50
CA ALA A 28 11.52 17.98 2.80
C ALA A 28 10.52 17.35 3.77
N VAL A 29 10.77 16.11 4.20
CA VAL A 29 9.90 15.41 5.15
C VAL A 29 10.01 16.11 6.51
N PRO A 30 8.94 16.76 7.02
CA PRO A 30 8.99 17.45 8.30
C PRO A 30 9.22 16.43 9.43
N ALA A 31 9.88 16.85 10.51
CA ALA A 31 10.04 16.00 11.68
C ALA A 31 8.64 15.65 12.27
N PRO A 32 8.37 14.37 12.60
CA PRO A 32 7.10 13.98 13.20
C PRO A 32 6.97 14.52 14.64
N ASP A 33 5.78 15.01 15.01
CA ASP A 33 5.42 15.24 16.41
C ASP A 33 5.00 13.93 17.07
N LEU A 34 5.95 13.32 17.80
CA LEU A 34 5.75 12.06 18.51
C LEU A 34 5.01 12.22 19.85
N ALA A 35 4.73 13.45 20.31
CA ALA A 35 3.89 13.67 21.49
C ALA A 35 2.41 13.33 21.20
N VAL A 36 2.00 13.43 19.93
CA VAL A 36 0.66 13.01 19.48
C VAL A 36 0.65 11.51 19.26
N THR A 37 -0.24 10.81 19.95
CA THR A 37 -0.43 9.36 19.80
C THR A 37 -1.82 9.04 19.26
N ALA A 38 -1.90 8.08 18.34
CA ALA A 38 -3.16 7.55 17.87
C ALA A 38 -3.71 6.51 18.84
N LYS A 39 -5.04 6.43 18.95
CA LYS A 39 -5.70 5.29 19.59
C LYS A 39 -5.59 4.07 18.66
N PRO A 40 -5.05 2.92 19.13
CA PRO A 40 -5.03 1.71 18.33
C PRO A 40 -6.45 1.29 17.94
N TRP A 41 -6.60 0.87 16.68
CA TRP A 41 -7.84 0.34 16.10
C TRP A 41 -7.69 -1.13 15.65
N VAL A 42 -6.50 -1.71 15.82
CA VAL A 42 -6.26 -3.16 15.74
C VAL A 42 -6.21 -3.72 17.15
N HIS A 43 -6.94 -4.80 17.38
CA HIS A 43 -7.02 -5.48 18.68
C HIS A 43 -6.65 -6.95 18.53
N ARG A 44 -5.88 -7.48 19.50
CA ARG A 44 -5.57 -8.89 19.59
C ARG A 44 -6.72 -9.62 20.27
N ASP A 45 -7.29 -10.60 19.57
CA ASP A 45 -8.22 -11.55 20.16
C ASP A 45 -7.42 -12.72 20.77
N PRO A 46 -7.51 -12.97 22.10
CA PRO A 46 -6.80 -14.05 22.77
C PRO A 46 -7.27 -15.45 22.33
N GLY A 47 -8.45 -15.57 21.70
CA GLY A 47 -8.99 -16.85 21.20
C GLY A 47 -8.40 -17.31 19.86
N VAL A 48 -7.55 -16.50 19.23
CA VAL A 48 -6.97 -16.85 17.91
C VAL A 48 -5.91 -17.93 18.07
N ASN A 49 -6.14 -19.10 17.46
CA ASN A 49 -5.11 -20.13 17.33
C ASN A 49 -3.95 -19.60 16.44
N PRO A 50 -2.71 -19.52 16.96
CA PRO A 50 -1.58 -18.95 16.23
C PRO A 50 -1.01 -19.84 15.14
N GLU A 51 -1.29 -21.15 15.15
CA GLU A 51 -0.58 -22.16 14.35
C GLU A 51 -0.45 -21.80 12.87
N ARG A 52 -1.57 -21.46 12.20
CA ARG A 52 -1.56 -21.08 10.78
C ARG A 52 -0.76 -19.81 10.49
N TYR A 53 -0.74 -18.86 11.42
CA TYR A 53 -0.02 -17.59 11.26
C TYR A 53 1.49 -17.82 11.42
N LEU A 54 1.87 -18.68 12.36
CA LEU A 54 3.27 -19.06 12.56
C LEU A 54 3.81 -19.85 11.37
N ALA A 55 3.03 -20.80 10.85
CA ALA A 55 3.42 -21.56 9.66
C ALA A 55 3.64 -20.64 8.45
N ALA A 56 2.70 -19.72 8.18
CA ALA A 56 2.85 -18.75 7.10
C ALA A 56 4.06 -17.83 7.31
N ALA A 57 4.27 -17.33 8.53
CA ALA A 57 5.41 -16.46 8.85
C ALA A 57 6.77 -17.17 8.76
N ASP A 58 6.83 -18.47 9.08
CA ASP A 58 8.04 -19.28 8.93
C ASP A 58 8.44 -19.43 7.45
N GLU A 59 7.46 -19.58 6.55
CA GLU A 59 7.72 -19.62 5.10
C GLU A 59 8.15 -18.25 4.56
N ILE A 60 7.48 -17.17 4.99
CA ILE A 60 7.85 -15.80 4.62
C ILE A 60 9.27 -15.46 5.09
N ALA A 61 9.63 -15.84 6.32
CA ALA A 61 10.97 -15.60 6.87
C ALA A 61 12.07 -16.39 6.14
N ARG A 62 11.69 -17.47 5.43
CA ARG A 62 12.59 -18.23 4.54
C ARG A 62 12.61 -17.69 3.11
N GLY A 63 11.93 -16.57 2.84
CA GLY A 63 11.89 -15.93 1.52
C GLY A 63 10.96 -16.63 0.54
N ARG A 64 9.92 -17.32 1.02
CA ARG A 64 8.92 -17.98 0.18
C ARG A 64 7.56 -17.30 0.29
N LEU A 65 6.91 -17.09 -0.86
CA LEU A 65 5.58 -16.49 -0.96
C LEU A 65 4.71 -17.24 -1.98
N ASP A 66 3.40 -17.23 -1.74
CA ASP A 66 2.42 -17.62 -2.76
C ASP A 66 1.91 -16.35 -3.46
N LEU A 67 2.10 -16.25 -4.78
CA LEU A 67 1.68 -15.10 -5.59
C LEU A 67 0.74 -15.55 -6.71
N PHE A 68 -0.55 -15.23 -6.60
CA PHE A 68 -1.59 -15.64 -7.54
C PHE A 68 -1.59 -17.17 -7.79
N ALA A 69 -1.18 -17.58 -8.99
CA ALA A 69 -1.06 -18.98 -9.41
C ALA A 69 0.32 -19.59 -9.10
N LEU A 70 1.33 -18.78 -8.74
CA LEU A 70 2.65 -19.26 -8.35
C LEU A 70 2.62 -19.65 -6.88
N ARG A 71 3.04 -20.88 -6.60
CA ARG A 71 3.13 -21.45 -5.25
C ARG A 71 4.59 -21.63 -4.87
N GLU A 72 4.87 -21.46 -3.58
CA GLU A 72 6.21 -21.68 -3.01
C GLU A 72 7.30 -20.87 -3.72
N LEU A 73 6.95 -19.69 -4.24
CA LEU A 73 7.87 -18.85 -5.00
C LEU A 73 8.97 -18.32 -4.08
N GLU A 74 10.21 -18.59 -4.45
CA GLU A 74 11.38 -18.02 -3.80
C GLU A 74 11.56 -16.56 -4.24
N VAL A 75 11.21 -15.63 -3.35
CA VAL A 75 11.42 -14.19 -3.57
C VAL A 75 12.77 -13.71 -3.04
N GLY A 76 13.40 -14.50 -2.16
CA GLY A 76 14.67 -14.19 -1.52
C GLY A 76 14.53 -13.54 -0.13
N VAL A 77 15.64 -13.49 0.61
CA VAL A 77 15.75 -12.84 1.93
C VAL A 77 16.97 -11.90 1.90
N PRO A 78 16.79 -10.59 1.65
CA PRO A 78 15.53 -9.91 1.34
C PRO A 78 15.05 -10.13 -0.11
N PRO A 79 13.78 -9.81 -0.41
CA PRO A 79 13.25 -9.86 -1.77
C PRO A 79 13.96 -8.93 -2.76
N ARG A 80 14.07 -9.35 -4.02
CA ARG A 80 14.51 -8.48 -5.14
C ARG A 80 13.37 -7.56 -5.60
N TRP A 81 13.16 -6.46 -4.88
CA TRP A 81 11.94 -5.62 -4.98
C TRP A 81 11.61 -5.04 -6.36
N ASN A 82 12.59 -4.80 -7.22
CA ASN A 82 12.37 -4.26 -8.57
C ASN A 82 12.42 -5.34 -9.66
N ARG A 83 12.45 -6.61 -9.29
CA ARG A 83 12.41 -7.73 -10.23
C ARG A 83 11.01 -8.35 -10.27
N ASP A 84 10.47 -8.52 -11.46
CA ASP A 84 9.31 -9.38 -11.64
C ASP A 84 9.73 -10.84 -11.37
N PRO A 85 9.19 -11.51 -10.34
CA PRO A 85 9.57 -12.89 -10.02
C PRO A 85 9.08 -13.91 -11.07
N LYS A 86 8.11 -13.56 -11.92
CA LYS A 86 7.58 -14.47 -12.95
C LYS A 86 8.48 -14.52 -14.17
N THR A 87 8.92 -13.37 -14.68
CA THR A 87 9.75 -13.29 -15.90
C THR A 87 11.23 -13.13 -15.59
N GLY A 88 11.59 -12.70 -14.38
CA GLY A 88 12.95 -12.41 -13.98
C GLY A 88 13.48 -11.06 -14.49
N ILE A 89 12.65 -10.26 -15.16
CA ILE A 89 13.01 -8.91 -15.65
C ILE A 89 13.18 -7.96 -14.47
N GLU A 90 14.27 -7.20 -14.46
CA GLU A 90 14.58 -6.17 -13.46
C GLU A 90 14.16 -4.80 -14.01
N ALA A 91 13.14 -4.20 -13.39
CA ALA A 91 12.61 -2.90 -13.80
C ALA A 91 13.59 -1.76 -13.46
N PRO A 92 13.69 -0.73 -14.31
CA PRO A 92 14.64 0.35 -14.10
C PRO A 92 14.19 1.34 -13.00
N LEU A 93 15.17 1.87 -12.25
CA LEU A 93 14.97 2.97 -11.30
C LEU A 93 14.96 4.32 -12.01
N VAL A 94 13.90 4.58 -12.78
CA VAL A 94 13.59 5.90 -13.36
C VAL A 94 12.41 6.52 -12.61
N TYR A 95 12.17 7.82 -12.81
CA TYR A 95 11.05 8.50 -12.13
C TYR A 95 9.71 7.80 -12.44
N GLY A 96 9.05 7.28 -11.40
CA GLY A 96 8.02 6.24 -11.52
C GLY A 96 6.79 6.67 -12.32
N LYS A 97 6.38 7.95 -12.22
CA LYS A 97 5.25 8.46 -13.01
C LYS A 97 5.51 8.58 -14.51
N LEU A 98 6.77 8.51 -14.93
CA LEU A 98 7.18 8.48 -16.35
C LEU A 98 7.59 7.08 -16.81
N LEU A 99 7.60 6.09 -15.92
CA LEU A 99 7.83 4.70 -16.28
C LEU A 99 6.59 4.12 -16.96
N ASP A 100 6.75 3.58 -18.16
CA ASP A 100 5.70 2.79 -18.79
C ASP A 100 5.65 1.38 -18.19
N TYR A 101 4.98 1.28 -17.04
CA TYR A 101 4.80 0.01 -16.34
C TYR A 101 3.92 -1.00 -17.10
N ARG A 102 3.35 -0.63 -18.26
CA ARG A 102 2.57 -1.54 -19.11
C ARG A 102 3.42 -2.25 -20.15
N ASP A 103 4.65 -1.83 -20.38
CA ASP A 103 5.57 -2.51 -21.31
C ASP A 103 6.20 -3.74 -20.61
N PRO A 104 5.80 -4.98 -20.99
CA PRO A 104 6.31 -6.18 -20.34
C PRO A 104 7.79 -6.43 -20.64
N ASN A 105 8.36 -5.84 -21.69
CA ASN A 105 9.80 -5.95 -21.97
C ASN A 105 10.62 -5.08 -21.01
N LEU A 106 10.00 -4.05 -20.43
CA LEU A 106 10.65 -3.09 -19.54
C LEU A 106 10.54 -3.51 -18.07
N VAL A 107 9.39 -4.05 -17.65
CA VAL A 107 9.11 -4.33 -16.24
C VAL A 107 8.66 -5.76 -15.96
N GLY A 108 8.53 -6.60 -16.98
CA GLY A 108 7.92 -7.93 -16.84
C GLY A 108 6.41 -7.84 -16.61
N ASP A 109 5.85 -8.83 -15.91
CA ASP A 109 4.47 -8.81 -15.47
C ASP A 109 4.32 -7.93 -14.23
N ILE A 110 3.92 -6.67 -14.44
CA ILE A 110 3.83 -5.66 -13.38
C ILE A 110 2.97 -6.10 -12.18
N LYS A 111 1.99 -6.97 -12.39
CA LYS A 111 1.15 -7.49 -11.29
C LYS A 111 1.95 -8.38 -10.35
N TYR A 112 2.82 -9.22 -10.90
CA TYR A 112 3.70 -10.09 -10.12
C TYR A 112 4.81 -9.31 -9.45
N LEU A 113 5.31 -8.24 -10.07
CA LEU A 113 6.24 -7.31 -9.43
C LEU A 113 5.58 -6.58 -8.26
N TRP A 114 4.36 -6.05 -8.44
CA TRP A 114 3.70 -5.28 -7.38
C TRP A 114 3.19 -6.12 -6.22
N GLU A 115 2.79 -7.37 -6.43
CA GLU A 115 2.21 -8.20 -5.36
C GLU A 115 3.09 -8.31 -4.09
N PRO A 116 4.38 -8.69 -4.14
CA PRO A 116 5.23 -8.68 -2.95
C PRO A 116 5.48 -7.26 -2.42
N ASN A 117 5.46 -6.25 -3.30
CA ASN A 117 5.62 -4.84 -2.94
C ASN A 117 4.36 -4.20 -2.34
N ARG A 118 3.23 -4.91 -2.26
CA ARG A 118 2.07 -4.51 -1.48
C ARG A 118 2.24 -4.80 0.01
N HIS A 119 3.25 -5.60 0.37
CA HIS A 119 3.64 -5.86 1.75
C HIS A 119 2.57 -6.56 2.61
N LEU A 120 1.71 -7.37 1.99
CA LEU A 120 0.75 -8.20 2.73
C LEU A 120 1.47 -9.18 3.68
N GLN A 121 2.62 -9.71 3.25
CA GLN A 121 3.46 -10.62 4.03
C GLN A 121 4.00 -9.98 5.32
N LEU A 122 4.18 -8.66 5.37
CA LEU A 122 4.59 -7.97 6.59
C LEU A 122 3.50 -8.03 7.66
N VAL A 123 2.23 -8.01 7.26
CA VAL A 123 1.11 -8.19 8.19
C VAL A 123 1.15 -9.59 8.79
N SER A 124 1.46 -10.62 7.99
CA SER A 124 1.60 -12.00 8.50
C SER A 124 2.75 -12.15 9.49
N LEU A 125 3.90 -11.53 9.22
CA LEU A 125 5.02 -11.49 10.16
C LEU A 125 4.65 -10.76 11.47
N ALA A 126 3.98 -9.61 11.37
CA ALA A 126 3.52 -8.84 12.51
C ALA A 126 2.47 -9.59 13.35
N GLN A 127 1.55 -10.32 12.71
CA GLN A 127 0.58 -11.19 13.38
C GLN A 127 1.28 -12.33 14.12
N ALA A 128 2.24 -13.00 13.48
CA ALA A 128 3.01 -14.07 14.11
C ALA A 128 3.82 -13.57 15.31
N TYR A 129 4.43 -12.38 15.21
CA TYR A 129 5.08 -11.71 16.32
C TYR A 129 4.09 -11.43 17.46
N ALA A 130 2.99 -10.75 17.19
CA ALA A 130 1.99 -10.37 18.19
C ALA A 130 1.36 -11.57 18.90
N LEU A 131 1.16 -12.69 18.18
CA LEU A 131 0.54 -13.89 18.72
C LEU A 131 1.51 -14.75 19.55
N SER A 132 2.78 -14.83 19.16
CA SER A 132 3.76 -15.73 19.78
C SER A 132 4.80 -15.06 20.68
N GLY A 133 4.99 -13.75 20.55
CA GLY A 133 6.09 -13.02 21.20
C GLY A 133 7.48 -13.35 20.65
N LYS A 134 7.60 -14.16 19.59
CA LYS A 134 8.90 -14.59 19.05
C LYS A 134 9.53 -13.48 18.21
N ARG A 135 10.62 -12.91 18.72
CA ARG A 135 11.37 -11.79 18.12
C ARG A 135 11.79 -12.02 16.66
N ARG A 136 12.08 -13.26 16.26
CA ARG A 136 12.48 -13.62 14.87
C ARG A 136 11.52 -13.09 13.79
N TYR A 137 10.21 -13.03 14.07
CA TYR A 137 9.24 -12.54 13.10
C TYR A 137 9.28 -11.03 12.94
N TYR A 138 9.56 -10.32 14.04
CA TYR A 138 9.79 -8.88 14.00
C TYR A 138 11.08 -8.57 13.24
N ASP A 139 12.16 -9.32 13.50
CA ASP A 139 13.45 -9.09 12.82
C ASP A 139 13.32 -9.32 11.29
N ALA A 140 12.61 -10.38 10.87
CA ALA A 140 12.33 -10.62 9.45
C ALA A 140 11.48 -9.50 8.81
N LEU A 141 10.55 -8.91 9.56
CA LEU A 141 9.76 -7.76 9.11
C LEU A 141 10.64 -6.52 8.91
N VAL A 142 11.54 -6.25 9.88
CA VAL A 142 12.49 -5.14 9.82
C VAL A 142 13.42 -5.30 8.61
N GLU A 143 13.98 -6.49 8.40
CA GLU A 143 14.86 -6.78 7.25
C GLU A 143 14.18 -6.52 5.91
N GLN A 144 12.92 -6.97 5.76
CA GLN A 144 12.16 -6.70 4.54
C GLN A 144 11.87 -5.20 4.34
N LEU A 145 11.47 -4.47 5.39
CA LEU A 145 11.20 -3.04 5.26
C LEU A 145 12.45 -2.22 4.96
N GLU A 146 13.56 -2.47 5.66
CA GLU A 146 14.82 -1.75 5.46
C GLU A 146 15.36 -1.98 4.05
N SER A 147 15.36 -3.24 3.58
CA SER A 147 15.77 -3.54 2.21
C SER A 147 14.86 -2.86 1.17
N TRP A 148 13.56 -2.73 1.45
CA TRP A 148 12.64 -2.02 0.58
C TRP A 148 12.91 -0.52 0.55
N PHE A 149 13.16 0.13 1.70
CA PHE A 149 13.49 1.56 1.76
C PHE A 149 14.72 1.90 0.91
N ILE A 150 15.71 1.01 0.89
CA ILE A 150 16.93 1.17 0.10
C ILE A 150 16.65 0.94 -1.39
N ALA A 151 15.94 -0.13 -1.73
CA ALA A 151 15.74 -0.54 -3.12
C ALA A 151 14.66 0.27 -3.86
N CYS A 152 13.72 0.88 -3.14
CA CYS A 152 12.56 1.57 -3.71
C CYS A 152 12.47 3.03 -3.25
N PRO A 153 13.49 3.87 -3.54
CA PRO A 153 13.53 5.24 -3.05
C PRO A 153 12.35 6.07 -3.57
N TYR A 154 11.98 7.11 -2.81
CA TYR A 154 10.84 7.95 -3.09
C TYR A 154 10.72 8.38 -4.57
N ALA A 155 9.52 8.20 -5.12
CA ALA A 155 9.15 8.56 -6.49
C ALA A 155 9.92 7.83 -7.63
N MET A 156 10.72 6.80 -7.33
CA MET A 156 11.55 6.11 -8.31
C MET A 156 11.16 4.64 -8.51
N GLY A 157 11.16 4.20 -9.76
CA GLY A 157 10.90 2.80 -10.14
C GLY A 157 9.41 2.45 -10.21
N PRO A 158 9.11 1.17 -10.46
CA PRO A 158 7.73 0.68 -10.69
C PRO A 158 6.84 0.86 -9.46
N ASN A 159 7.41 0.79 -8.26
CA ASN A 159 6.69 0.91 -7.00
C ASN A 159 6.10 2.30 -6.75
N TRP A 160 6.55 3.30 -7.50
CA TRP A 160 6.05 4.68 -7.45
C TRP A 160 5.39 5.10 -8.77
N ALA A 161 5.00 4.15 -9.62
CA ALA A 161 4.26 4.45 -10.85
C ALA A 161 2.74 4.62 -10.61
N SER A 162 2.23 4.03 -9.52
CA SER A 162 0.81 3.97 -9.18
C SER A 162 0.56 4.42 -7.73
N ALA A 163 -0.32 5.39 -7.53
CA ALA A 163 -0.71 5.86 -6.19
C ALA A 163 -1.55 4.81 -5.44
N LEU A 164 -2.30 3.97 -6.17
CA LEU A 164 -3.03 2.84 -5.58
C LEU A 164 -2.10 1.89 -4.81
N GLU A 165 -0.96 1.55 -5.39
CA GLU A 165 0.00 0.63 -4.76
C GLU A 165 0.60 1.25 -3.49
N ALA A 166 0.85 2.56 -3.50
CA ALA A 166 1.24 3.29 -2.29
C ALA A 166 0.14 3.29 -1.22
N GLY A 167 -1.13 3.44 -1.62
CA GLY A 167 -2.29 3.39 -0.72
C GLY A 167 -2.44 2.02 -0.06
N ILE A 168 -2.30 0.93 -0.82
CA ILE A 168 -2.34 -0.44 -0.31
C ILE A 168 -1.22 -0.67 0.71
N ARG A 169 0.02 -0.22 0.41
CA ARG A 169 1.14 -0.32 1.34
C ARG A 169 0.85 0.40 2.66
N LEU A 170 0.29 1.61 2.63
CA LEU A 170 -0.05 2.36 3.86
C LEU A 170 -1.05 1.61 4.74
N VAL A 171 -2.04 0.93 4.16
CA VAL A 171 -2.98 0.09 4.93
C VAL A 171 -2.25 -1.08 5.60
N ASN A 172 -1.45 -1.83 4.83
CA ASN A 172 -0.71 -2.97 5.37
C ASN A 172 0.34 -2.55 6.43
N TRP A 173 1.02 -1.43 6.20
CA TRP A 173 1.94 -0.85 7.17
C TRP A 173 1.25 -0.39 8.43
N ALA A 174 0.04 0.18 8.34
CA ALA A 174 -0.70 0.62 9.52
C ALA A 174 -1.13 -0.57 10.41
N LEU A 175 -1.49 -1.70 9.79
CA LEU A 175 -1.76 -2.95 10.51
C LEU A 175 -0.50 -3.50 11.16
N ALA A 176 0.58 -3.65 10.39
CA ALA A 176 1.84 -4.17 10.88
C ALA A 176 2.41 -3.31 12.02
N TRP A 177 2.42 -1.98 11.82
CA TRP A 177 2.88 -1.00 12.80
C TRP A 177 2.20 -1.16 14.15
N GLN A 178 0.87 -1.30 14.19
CA GLN A 178 0.11 -1.45 15.44
C GLN A 178 0.37 -2.80 16.13
N LEU A 179 0.58 -3.86 15.35
CA LEU A 179 0.83 -5.21 15.87
C LEU A 179 2.23 -5.39 16.46
N VAL A 180 3.20 -4.58 16.03
CA VAL A 180 4.60 -4.68 16.50
C VAL A 180 4.98 -3.66 17.57
N GLN A 181 4.04 -2.84 18.06
CA GLN A 181 4.35 -1.89 19.12
C GLN A 181 4.72 -2.57 20.46
N PRO A 182 5.61 -1.97 21.27
CA PRO A 182 6.41 -0.76 20.96
C PRO A 182 7.59 -1.06 20.00
N ILE A 183 7.99 -0.06 19.21
CA ILE A 183 9.20 -0.10 18.38
C ILE A 183 10.31 0.64 19.13
N ASP A 184 11.29 -0.10 19.65
CA ASP A 184 12.39 0.44 20.48
C ASP A 184 13.53 1.05 19.64
N ASP A 185 13.75 0.55 18.42
CA ASP A 185 14.76 1.09 17.50
C ASP A 185 14.28 2.43 16.93
N ALA A 186 14.80 3.53 17.48
CA ALA A 186 14.44 4.89 17.09
C ALA A 186 14.83 5.22 15.64
N ASP A 187 15.92 4.66 15.15
CA ASP A 187 16.43 4.91 13.80
C ASP A 187 15.55 4.21 12.75
N PHE A 188 15.22 2.94 12.99
CA PHE A 188 14.25 2.21 12.17
C PHE A 188 12.89 2.89 12.17
N LYS A 189 12.39 3.27 13.37
CA LYS A 189 11.12 3.99 13.51
C LYS A 189 11.11 5.29 12.71
N SER A 190 12.20 6.04 12.75
CA SER A 190 12.37 7.29 11.98
C SER A 190 12.33 7.06 10.46
N ARG A 191 13.02 6.03 9.96
CA ARG A 191 13.00 5.66 8.54
C ARG A 191 11.61 5.21 8.08
N TRP A 192 10.91 4.41 8.89
CA TRP A 192 9.56 3.98 8.57
C TRP A 192 8.58 5.17 8.54
N LEU A 193 8.62 6.05 9.53
CA LEU A 193 7.79 7.27 9.56
C LEU A 193 8.08 8.20 8.37
N ARG A 194 9.35 8.36 8.00
CA ARG A 194 9.73 9.11 6.79
C ARG A 194 9.05 8.51 5.55
N SER A 195 9.16 7.19 5.38
CA SER A 195 8.56 6.52 4.22
C SER A 195 7.03 6.61 4.23
N VAL A 196 6.38 6.54 5.41
CA VAL A 196 4.93 6.77 5.55
C VAL A 196 4.54 8.16 5.02
N TYR A 197 5.26 9.20 5.44
CA TYR A 197 4.99 10.58 4.99
C TYR A 197 5.15 10.70 3.47
N GLU A 198 6.24 10.15 2.92
CA GLU A 198 6.50 10.09 1.48
C GLU A 198 5.36 9.43 0.70
N HIS A 199 4.84 8.30 1.17
CA HIS A 199 3.69 7.63 0.55
C HIS A 199 2.44 8.49 0.60
N ALA A 200 2.15 9.10 1.75
CA ALA A 200 0.98 9.95 1.91
C ALA A 200 1.05 11.19 1.00
N HIS A 201 2.23 11.82 0.96
CA HIS A 201 2.53 12.93 0.06
C HIS A 201 2.33 12.51 -1.40
N PHE A 202 2.90 11.37 -1.81
CA PHE A 202 2.76 10.86 -3.17
C PHE A 202 1.29 10.67 -3.56
N ILE A 203 0.50 10.00 -2.72
CA ILE A 203 -0.93 9.77 -2.99
C ILE A 203 -1.67 11.12 -3.12
N ARG A 204 -1.45 12.04 -2.18
CA ARG A 204 -2.11 13.35 -2.17
C ARG A 204 -1.87 14.14 -3.47
N HIS A 205 -0.68 14.03 -4.04
CA HIS A 205 -0.32 14.69 -5.29
C HIS A 205 -0.72 13.86 -6.51
N TRP A 206 -0.73 12.53 -6.42
CA TRP A 206 -0.87 11.62 -7.55
C TRP A 206 -2.22 10.86 -7.62
N PHE A 207 -3.27 11.34 -6.95
CA PHE A 207 -4.62 10.79 -7.07
C PHE A 207 -5.04 10.52 -8.52
N SER A 208 -5.66 9.36 -8.71
CA SER A 208 -6.30 8.94 -9.94
C SER A 208 -7.52 9.81 -10.22
N ALA A 209 -7.69 10.18 -11.48
CA ALA A 209 -8.77 11.04 -11.92
C ALA A 209 -9.37 10.52 -13.24
N HIS A 210 -10.59 10.94 -13.56
CA HIS A 210 -11.27 10.62 -14.82
C HIS A 210 -11.39 9.10 -15.06
N SER A 211 -10.97 8.61 -16.23
CA SER A 211 -11.15 7.22 -16.65
C SER A 211 -10.41 6.19 -15.80
N SER A 212 -9.47 6.61 -14.95
CA SER A 212 -8.76 5.72 -14.02
C SER A 212 -9.25 5.84 -12.58
N ALA A 213 -10.25 6.68 -12.30
CA ALA A 213 -10.63 7.00 -10.93
C ALA A 213 -11.29 5.83 -10.20
N ASN A 214 -12.16 5.04 -10.83
CA ASN A 214 -13.10 4.10 -10.19
C ASN A 214 -12.63 3.43 -8.87
N ASN A 215 -12.06 2.22 -8.93
CA ASN A 215 -11.52 1.54 -7.75
C ASN A 215 -10.17 2.08 -7.28
N HIS A 216 -9.40 2.71 -8.17
CA HIS A 216 -8.06 3.21 -7.83
C HIS A 216 -8.15 4.39 -6.85
N LEU A 217 -9.02 5.37 -7.12
CA LEU A 217 -9.24 6.53 -6.25
C LEU A 217 -9.75 6.11 -4.88
N LEU A 218 -10.62 5.10 -4.80
CA LEU A 218 -11.06 4.53 -3.53
C LEU A 218 -9.91 3.91 -2.74
N GLY A 219 -9.07 3.07 -3.38
CA GLY A 219 -7.92 2.46 -2.71
C GLY A 219 -6.87 3.49 -2.26
N GLU A 220 -6.61 4.49 -3.11
CA GLU A 220 -5.73 5.64 -2.81
C GLU A 220 -6.24 6.44 -1.60
N ALA A 221 -7.51 6.83 -1.62
CA ALA A 221 -8.13 7.58 -0.54
C ALA A 221 -8.21 6.76 0.76
N THR A 222 -8.48 5.46 0.66
CA THR A 222 -8.49 4.56 1.83
C THR A 222 -7.12 4.51 2.49
N GLY A 223 -6.05 4.31 1.72
CA GLY A 223 -4.69 4.30 2.25
C GLY A 223 -4.30 5.61 2.93
N LEU A 224 -4.62 6.74 2.31
CA LEU A 224 -4.32 8.06 2.87
C LEU A 224 -5.12 8.36 4.14
N PHE A 225 -6.40 7.97 4.18
CA PHE A 225 -7.23 8.12 5.37
C PHE A 225 -6.73 7.26 6.53
N VAL A 226 -6.41 5.99 6.28
CA VAL A 226 -5.86 5.07 7.29
C VAL A 226 -4.51 5.58 7.82
N ALA A 227 -3.67 6.15 6.96
CA ALA A 227 -2.40 6.73 7.38
C ALA A 227 -2.60 7.92 8.34
N ALA A 228 -3.55 8.80 8.05
CA ALA A 228 -3.87 9.94 8.92
C ALA A 228 -4.42 9.52 10.28
N LEU A 229 -5.15 8.40 10.35
CA LEU A 229 -5.61 7.84 11.63
C LEU A 229 -4.48 7.20 12.44
N THR A 230 -3.53 6.57 11.77
CA THR A 230 -2.49 5.75 12.40
C THR A 230 -1.27 6.56 12.82
N TRP A 231 -0.91 7.57 12.03
CA TRP A 231 0.28 8.42 12.25
C TRP A 231 -0.08 9.91 12.30
N PRO A 232 -0.78 10.39 13.35
CA PRO A 232 -1.22 11.78 13.48
C PRO A 232 -0.06 12.73 13.87
N HIS A 233 1.12 12.55 13.29
CA HIS A 233 2.35 13.26 13.65
C HIS A 233 2.59 14.53 12.82
N TRP A 234 1.76 14.78 11.81
CA TRP A 234 1.88 15.94 10.91
C TRP A 234 0.52 16.61 10.68
N PRO A 235 0.40 17.94 10.84
CA PRO A 235 -0.83 18.69 10.54
C PRO A 235 -1.31 18.49 9.10
N GLU A 236 -0.39 18.46 8.14
CA GLU A 236 -0.68 18.26 6.71
C GLU A 236 -1.29 16.87 6.47
N LEU A 237 -0.76 15.83 7.14
CA LEU A 237 -1.31 14.49 7.00
C LEU A 237 -2.74 14.41 7.55
N ALA A 238 -3.05 15.13 8.63
CA ALA A 238 -4.41 15.25 9.14
C ALA A 238 -5.35 15.96 8.14
N GLU A 239 -4.87 17.00 7.45
CA GLU A 239 -5.63 17.66 6.38
C GLU A 239 -5.86 16.73 5.19
N TRP A 240 -4.82 16.04 4.73
CA TRP A 240 -4.90 15.08 3.64
C TRP A 240 -5.86 13.93 3.99
N GLY A 241 -5.88 13.49 5.25
CA GLY A 241 -6.85 12.54 5.77
C GLY A 241 -8.30 13.04 5.68
N ARG A 242 -8.57 14.30 6.02
CA ARG A 242 -9.91 14.91 5.85
C ARG A 242 -10.33 14.95 4.38
N HIS A 243 -9.40 15.29 3.49
CA HIS A 243 -9.67 15.28 2.05
C HIS A 243 -9.97 13.87 1.53
N ALA A 244 -9.17 12.88 1.94
CA ALA A 244 -9.39 11.48 1.61
C ALA A 244 -10.74 10.97 2.11
N LYS A 245 -11.13 11.32 3.34
CA LYS A 245 -12.46 11.01 3.88
C LYS A 245 -13.58 11.57 3.01
N ALA A 246 -13.48 12.83 2.59
CA ALA A 246 -14.49 13.45 1.71
C ALA A 246 -14.59 12.76 0.34
N ILE A 247 -13.46 12.27 -0.20
CA ILE A 247 -13.45 11.43 -1.41
C ILE A 247 -14.22 10.14 -1.14
N LEU A 248 -13.88 9.42 -0.06
CA LEU A 248 -14.53 8.14 0.29
C LEU A 248 -16.04 8.31 0.47
N GLU A 249 -16.49 9.36 1.16
CA GLU A 249 -17.92 9.65 1.37
C GLU A 249 -18.64 9.92 0.05
N ARG A 250 -18.02 10.70 -0.85
CA ARG A 250 -18.59 10.97 -2.18
C ARG A 250 -18.66 9.70 -3.03
N GLU A 251 -17.56 8.95 -3.11
CA GLU A 251 -17.47 7.75 -3.95
C GLU A 251 -18.34 6.61 -3.42
N ALA A 252 -18.50 6.48 -2.10
CA ALA A 252 -19.42 5.52 -1.50
C ALA A 252 -20.88 5.75 -1.94
N LEU A 253 -21.29 7.00 -2.16
CA LEU A 253 -22.61 7.32 -2.70
C LEU A 253 -22.65 7.17 -4.23
N ALA A 254 -21.59 7.58 -4.92
CA ALA A 254 -21.55 7.60 -6.38
C ALA A 254 -21.42 6.20 -7.00
N GLN A 255 -20.76 5.25 -6.33
CA GLN A 255 -20.50 3.92 -6.86
C GLN A 255 -21.58 2.89 -6.51
N ASN A 256 -22.60 3.28 -5.74
CA ASN A 256 -23.73 2.42 -5.45
C ASN A 256 -25.00 2.96 -6.12
N ALA A 257 -25.80 2.08 -6.71
CA ALA A 257 -27.13 2.39 -7.19
C ALA A 257 -28.11 2.52 -5.99
N PRO A 258 -29.29 3.15 -6.16
CA PRO A 258 -30.26 3.31 -5.07
C PRO A 258 -30.75 1.98 -4.45
N ASP A 259 -30.59 0.87 -5.16
CA ASP A 259 -30.88 -0.49 -4.71
C ASP A 259 -29.71 -1.15 -3.93
N GLY A 260 -28.61 -0.42 -3.72
CA GLY A 260 -27.40 -0.88 -3.03
C GLY A 260 -26.43 -1.67 -3.90
N VAL A 261 -26.69 -1.84 -5.19
CA VAL A 261 -25.79 -2.56 -6.10
C VAL A 261 -24.64 -1.67 -6.53
N ASN A 262 -23.41 -2.15 -6.37
CA ASN A 262 -22.23 -1.44 -6.87
C ASN A 262 -22.25 -1.37 -8.40
N ARG A 263 -21.98 -0.17 -8.95
CA ARG A 263 -22.14 0.17 -10.36
C ARG A 263 -21.10 -0.48 -11.29
N GLU A 264 -20.04 -1.08 -10.77
CA GLU A 264 -19.03 -1.76 -11.61
C GLU A 264 -19.55 -3.06 -12.24
N GLN A 265 -20.68 -3.60 -11.79
CA GLN A 265 -21.33 -4.81 -12.33
C GLN A 265 -20.40 -6.03 -12.56
N ALA A 266 -19.23 -6.07 -11.92
CA ALA A 266 -18.35 -7.23 -11.90
C ALA A 266 -18.89 -8.26 -10.90
N VAL A 267 -19.07 -9.51 -11.34
CA VAL A 267 -19.56 -10.63 -10.50
C VAL A 267 -18.68 -10.84 -9.24
N TRP A 268 -17.42 -10.38 -9.25
CA TRP A 268 -16.49 -10.46 -8.13
C TRP A 268 -16.81 -9.49 -6.97
N SER A 269 -17.37 -8.31 -7.23
CA SER A 269 -17.76 -7.33 -6.19
C SER A 269 -18.97 -7.77 -5.36
N ARG A 270 -19.45 -9.01 -5.56
CA ARG A 270 -20.74 -9.53 -5.10
C ARG A 270 -20.68 -10.41 -3.85
N SER A 271 -19.61 -10.40 -3.06
CA SER A 271 -19.55 -11.33 -1.92
C SER A 271 -20.31 -10.83 -0.68
N ARG A 272 -21.49 -11.45 -0.48
CA ARG A 272 -22.23 -11.71 0.78
C ARG A 272 -23.24 -10.66 1.28
N LEU A 273 -24.38 -10.61 0.61
CA LEU A 273 -25.68 -10.64 1.29
C LEU A 273 -26.57 -11.70 0.61
N ARG A 274 -26.32 -12.97 0.94
CA ARG A 274 -27.37 -14.00 0.87
C ARG A 274 -27.84 -14.21 2.31
N THR A 275 -28.90 -13.51 2.69
CA THR A 275 -29.75 -13.95 3.79
C THR A 275 -30.44 -15.23 3.34
N SER A 276 -30.26 -16.30 4.11
CA SER A 276 -31.09 -17.48 3.98
C SER A 276 -32.52 -17.13 4.38
N SER A 277 -33.46 -17.19 3.43
CA SER A 277 -34.86 -17.46 3.73
C SER A 277 -35.13 -18.93 3.38
N ALA A 278 -34.84 -19.81 4.33
CA ALA A 278 -35.39 -21.16 4.36
C ALA A 278 -36.54 -21.21 5.38
N SER A 279 -37.72 -21.58 4.87
CA SER A 279 -38.97 -21.96 5.55
C SER A 279 -39.81 -20.85 6.20
N ARG A 280 -41.06 -20.72 5.75
CA ARG A 280 -42.23 -21.24 6.49
C ARG A 280 -43.49 -21.23 5.63
N ARG A 281 -44.12 -22.42 5.59
CA ARG A 281 -45.44 -22.83 5.06
C ARG A 281 -45.55 -23.05 3.56
#